data_AF-A0AAZ3SF84-F1
#
_entry.id   AF-A0AAZ3SF84-F1
#
_cell.length_a   1.000
_cell.length_b   1.000
_cell.length_c   1.000
_cell.angle_alpha   90.00
_cell.angle_beta   90.00
_cell.angle_gamma   90.00
#
_symmetry.space_group_name_H-M   'P 1'
#
loop_
_entity.id
_entity.type
_entity.pdbx_description
1 polymer ?
#
loop_
_entity_poly.entity_id
_entity_poly.type
_entity_poly.pdbx_seq_one_letter_code
_entity_poly.pdbx_strand_id
1 'polypeptide(L)'
;MSMLSLICSCFYSQPHPNSLYQYGDMEVKSLNKRASGQAFEIILKAPADLSPDRPQPLLSAPKKDLSPDELQKRLEAAEERRKSQEALVLKQLAEKREHERQVLHKAVEENNNFSKMAEEKLNYKMEVNKENREAQLNALKQRLRAKEIHAAEVRRNKELQADLCG
;
A
#
# COMPACT_ATOMS: atom_id res chain seq x y z
N MET A 1 28.24 -97.98 -13.67
CA MET A 1 26.85 -98.39 -13.40
C MET A 1 26.00 -97.14 -13.24
N SER A 2 25.03 -97.01 -14.14
CA SER A 2 23.94 -96.03 -14.10
C SER A 2 23.20 -96.06 -12.77
N MET A 3 22.85 -94.89 -12.22
CA MET A 3 21.64 -94.68 -11.42
C MET A 3 21.15 -93.25 -11.67
N LEU A 4 20.12 -93.15 -12.50
CA LEU A 4 19.30 -91.96 -12.71
C LEU A 4 18.56 -91.54 -11.43
N SER A 5 18.01 -90.33 -11.49
CA SER A 5 16.79 -89.84 -10.82
C SER A 5 17.01 -88.95 -9.60
N LEU A 6 16.89 -87.63 -9.83
CA LEU A 6 16.03 -86.72 -9.05
C LEU A 6 16.09 -85.28 -9.61
N ILE A 7 16.15 -85.14 -10.94
CA ILE A 7 15.88 -83.83 -11.54
C ILE A 7 14.35 -83.75 -11.65
N CYS A 8 13.75 -83.07 -10.67
CA CYS A 8 12.36 -82.65 -10.65
C CYS A 8 11.94 -82.25 -12.07
N SER A 9 10.93 -82.91 -12.63
CA SER A 9 10.26 -82.55 -13.89
C SER A 9 9.58 -81.17 -13.85
N CYS A 10 9.84 -80.41 -12.80
CA CYS A 10 9.30 -79.11 -12.44
C CYS A 10 10.15 -77.94 -12.99
N PHE A 11 11.40 -78.19 -13.42
CA PHE A 11 12.35 -77.15 -13.85
C PHE A 11 12.60 -77.05 -15.35
N TYR A 12 11.88 -77.81 -16.18
CA TYR A 12 11.96 -77.68 -17.63
C TYR A 12 10.56 -77.42 -18.22
N SER A 13 10.01 -76.24 -17.94
CA SER A 13 8.91 -75.72 -18.78
C SER A 13 9.51 -75.33 -20.12
N GLN A 14 9.38 -76.21 -21.12
CA GLN A 14 9.67 -75.89 -22.51
C GLN A 14 9.02 -74.53 -22.86
N PRO A 15 9.74 -73.61 -23.51
CA PRO A 15 9.15 -72.37 -23.98
C PRO A 15 8.25 -72.71 -25.16
N HIS A 16 6.97 -73.00 -24.90
CA HIS A 16 5.98 -73.04 -25.98
C HIS A 16 5.84 -71.62 -26.55
N PRO A 17 6.13 -71.42 -27.85
CA PRO A 17 5.91 -70.14 -28.49
C PRO A 17 4.40 -69.93 -28.57
N ASN A 18 3.91 -68.84 -27.97
CA ASN A 18 2.53 -68.37 -28.04
C ASN A 18 1.47 -69.42 -27.65
N SER A 19 1.39 -69.75 -26.37
CA SER A 19 0.27 -70.53 -25.86
C SER A 19 -0.86 -69.61 -25.41
N LEU A 20 -1.88 -69.49 -26.26
CA LEU A 20 -3.21 -69.06 -25.85
C LEU A 20 -3.85 -70.27 -25.14
N TYR A 21 -3.94 -70.23 -23.80
CA TYR A 21 -4.68 -71.23 -23.05
C TYR A 21 -6.12 -70.75 -22.90
N GLN A 22 -7.07 -71.53 -23.41
CA GLN A 22 -8.51 -71.28 -23.25
C GLN A 22 -9.09 -72.36 -22.34
N TYR A 23 -9.50 -71.96 -21.13
CA TYR A 23 -10.12 -72.84 -20.14
C TYR A 23 -11.55 -72.32 -19.88
N GLY A 24 -12.53 -72.89 -20.58
CA GLY A 24 -13.92 -72.41 -20.51
C GLY A 24 -14.02 -70.93 -20.90
N ASP A 25 -14.63 -70.12 -20.02
CA ASP A 25 -14.80 -68.66 -20.18
C ASP A 25 -13.51 -67.85 -19.89
N MET A 26 -12.40 -68.50 -19.53
CA MET A 26 -11.11 -67.85 -19.22
C MET A 26 -10.12 -67.96 -20.38
N GLU A 27 -9.73 -66.80 -20.93
CA GLU A 27 -8.69 -66.67 -21.95
C GLU A 27 -7.43 -66.04 -21.32
N VAL A 28 -6.28 -66.72 -21.45
CA VAL A 28 -5.00 -66.22 -20.94
C VAL A 28 -4.09 -65.82 -22.11
N LYS A 29 -3.75 -64.52 -22.20
CA LYS A 29 -2.81 -63.98 -23.19
C LYS A 29 -1.47 -63.69 -22.54
N SER A 30 -0.43 -64.42 -22.93
CA SER A 30 0.93 -64.14 -22.46
C SER A 30 1.43 -62.80 -23.00
N LEU A 31 1.97 -61.93 -22.14
CA LEU A 31 2.50 -60.62 -22.52
C LEU A 31 4.03 -60.64 -22.63
N ASN A 32 4.72 -60.90 -21.52
CA ASN A 32 6.18 -60.84 -21.47
C ASN A 32 6.74 -61.86 -20.47
N LYS A 33 7.88 -62.47 -20.80
CA LYS A 33 8.65 -63.34 -19.90
C LYS A 33 10.04 -62.75 -19.74
N ARG A 34 10.49 -62.59 -18.50
CA ARG A 34 11.84 -62.13 -18.14
C ARG A 34 12.42 -63.08 -17.09
N ALA A 35 13.74 -63.02 -16.87
CA ALA A 35 14.39 -63.83 -15.84
C ALA A 35 13.79 -63.63 -14.44
N SER A 36 13.23 -62.44 -14.16
CA SER A 36 12.58 -62.09 -12.89
C SER A 36 11.10 -62.50 -12.80
N GLY A 37 10.50 -63.05 -13.86
CA GLY A 37 9.10 -63.50 -13.82
C GLY A 37 8.37 -63.41 -15.15
N GLN A 38 7.07 -63.67 -15.11
CA GLN A 38 6.19 -63.70 -16.27
C GLN A 38 4.96 -62.81 -16.06
N ALA A 39 4.59 -62.07 -17.10
CA ALA A 39 3.39 -61.26 -17.20
C ALA A 39 2.42 -61.84 -18.24
N PHE A 40 1.15 -61.84 -17.91
CA PHE A 40 0.05 -62.30 -18.76
C PHE A 40 -1.23 -61.55 -18.41
N GLU A 41 -2.12 -61.44 -19.39
CA GLU A 41 -3.46 -60.88 -19.25
C GLU A 41 -4.46 -62.04 -19.15
N ILE A 42 -5.39 -61.97 -18.20
CA ILE A 42 -6.48 -62.94 -18.04
C ILE A 42 -7.79 -62.24 -18.38
N ILE A 43 -8.51 -62.75 -19.37
CA ILE A 43 -9.80 -62.26 -19.81
C ILE A 43 -10.84 -63.31 -19.39
N LEU A 44 -11.63 -63.01 -18.36
CA LEU A 44 -12.70 -63.89 -17.85
C LEU A 44 -14.04 -63.71 -18.58
N LYS A 45 -14.18 -62.58 -19.29
CA LYS A 45 -15.34 -62.25 -20.11
C LYS A 45 -14.89 -61.20 -21.12
N ALA A 46 -15.16 -61.43 -22.41
CA ALA A 46 -14.93 -60.40 -23.41
C ALA A 46 -15.77 -59.15 -23.04
N PRO A 47 -15.25 -57.92 -23.23
CA PRO A 47 -16.03 -56.71 -23.00
C PRO A 47 -17.38 -56.82 -23.72
N ALA A 48 -18.48 -56.85 -22.96
CA ALA A 48 -19.81 -57.12 -23.51
C ALA A 48 -20.28 -56.03 -24.49
N ASP A 49 -19.69 -54.84 -24.40
CA ASP A 49 -19.98 -53.70 -25.25
C ASP A 49 -18.71 -53.23 -25.95
N LEU A 50 -18.56 -53.63 -27.21
CA LEU A 50 -17.72 -52.91 -28.18
C LEU A 50 -18.44 -51.66 -28.73
N SER A 51 -19.44 -51.14 -28.00
CA SER A 51 -20.02 -49.87 -28.36
C SER A 51 -18.97 -48.78 -28.13
N PRO A 52 -18.59 -48.00 -29.16
CA PRO A 52 -17.70 -46.85 -28.99
C PRO A 52 -18.31 -45.77 -28.08
N ASP A 53 -19.57 -45.93 -27.67
CA ASP A 53 -20.38 -44.99 -26.88
C ASP A 53 -20.35 -45.25 -25.37
N ARG A 54 -19.30 -45.89 -24.84
CA ARG A 54 -19.06 -45.86 -23.39
C ARG A 54 -18.84 -44.39 -23.00
N PRO A 55 -19.62 -43.80 -22.07
CA PRO A 55 -19.28 -42.49 -21.53
C PRO A 55 -17.96 -42.66 -20.80
N GLN A 56 -16.87 -42.34 -21.48
CA GLN A 56 -15.61 -42.03 -20.83
C GLN A 56 -15.96 -41.01 -19.73
N PRO A 57 -15.38 -41.10 -18.52
CA PRO A 57 -15.37 -39.94 -17.64
C PRO A 57 -15.01 -38.76 -18.54
N LEU A 58 -15.70 -37.63 -18.41
CA LEU A 58 -15.31 -36.39 -19.09
C LEU A 58 -13.91 -36.03 -18.58
N LEU A 59 -12.90 -36.74 -19.06
CA LEU A 59 -11.50 -36.44 -18.95
C LEU A 59 -11.46 -35.12 -19.68
N SER A 60 -11.46 -34.05 -18.89
CA SER A 60 -11.31 -32.68 -19.36
C SER A 60 -10.32 -32.73 -20.51
N ALA A 61 -10.72 -32.22 -21.67
CA ALA A 61 -9.92 -32.20 -22.89
C ALA A 61 -8.43 -32.00 -22.52
N PRO A 62 -7.50 -32.77 -23.09
CA PRO A 62 -6.10 -32.76 -22.67
C PRO A 62 -5.69 -31.30 -22.52
N LYS A 63 -5.40 -30.87 -21.28
CA LYS A 63 -5.07 -29.47 -21.03
C LYS A 63 -3.89 -29.19 -21.94
N LYS A 64 -4.06 -28.27 -22.89
CA LYS A 64 -2.97 -27.79 -23.72
C LYS A 64 -1.84 -27.43 -22.76
N ASP A 65 -0.69 -28.08 -22.93
CA ASP A 65 0.48 -27.81 -22.10
C ASP A 65 0.76 -26.31 -22.20
N LEU A 66 0.66 -25.62 -21.07
CA LEU A 66 0.91 -24.19 -21.01
C LEU A 66 2.35 -23.95 -21.44
N SER A 67 2.54 -23.06 -22.41
CA SER A 67 3.89 -22.66 -22.83
C SER A 67 4.64 -22.03 -21.64
N PRO A 68 5.97 -22.22 -21.53
CA PRO A 68 6.79 -21.52 -20.53
C PRO A 68 6.54 -20.01 -20.51
N ASP A 69 6.34 -19.39 -21.68
CA ASP A 69 6.07 -17.95 -21.82
C ASP A 69 4.71 -17.55 -21.20
N GLU A 70 3.68 -18.39 -21.38
CA GLU A 70 2.36 -18.14 -20.80
C GLU A 70 2.37 -18.27 -19.28
N LEU A 71 3.17 -19.21 -18.74
CA LEU A 71 3.37 -19.37 -17.31
C LEU A 71 4.09 -18.16 -16.72
N GLN A 72 5.17 -17.70 -17.38
CA GLN A 72 5.91 -16.52 -16.97
C GLN A 72 5.02 -15.27 -16.98
N LYS A 73 4.23 -15.07 -18.04
CA LYS A 73 3.29 -13.94 -18.12
C LYS A 73 2.26 -13.94 -16.98
N ARG A 74 1.79 -15.11 -16.54
CA ARG A 74 0.89 -15.22 -15.38
C ARG A 74 1.57 -14.85 -14.07
N LEU A 75 2.83 -15.23 -13.89
CA LEU A 75 3.64 -14.86 -12.72
C LEU A 75 3.91 -13.35 -12.68
N GLU A 76 4.33 -12.77 -13.80
CA GLU A 76 4.56 -11.33 -13.94
C GLU A 76 3.27 -10.54 -13.67
N ALA A 77 2.12 -10.96 -14.20
CA ALA A 77 0.85 -10.31 -13.92
C ALA A 77 0.45 -10.38 -12.43
N ALA A 78 0.81 -11.45 -11.72
CA ALA A 78 0.59 -11.55 -10.28
C ALA A 78 1.54 -10.64 -9.48
N GLU A 79 2.79 -10.51 -9.92
CA GLU A 79 3.75 -9.59 -9.36
C GLU A 79 3.34 -8.13 -9.55
N GLU A 80 2.88 -7.73 -10.73
CA GLU A 80 2.40 -6.37 -10.97
C GLU A 80 1.15 -6.03 -10.14
N ARG A 81 0.26 -7.01 -9.91
CA ARG A 81 -0.85 -6.82 -8.95
C ARG A 81 -0.36 -6.60 -7.52
N ARG A 82 0.68 -7.33 -7.09
CA ARG A 82 1.28 -7.13 -5.76
C ARG A 82 1.93 -5.75 -5.65
N LYS A 83 2.75 -5.36 -6.64
CA LYS A 83 3.42 -4.05 -6.70
C LYS A 83 2.42 -2.90 -6.72
N SER A 84 1.35 -3.00 -7.50
CA SER A 84 0.32 -1.95 -7.57
C SER A 84 -0.42 -1.77 -6.25
N GLN A 85 -0.73 -2.86 -5.53
CA GLN A 85 -1.30 -2.78 -4.18
C GLN A 85 -0.33 -2.13 -3.20
N GLU A 86 0.94 -2.53 -3.21
CA GLU A 86 1.97 -1.93 -2.37
C GLU A 86 2.15 -0.44 -2.66
N ALA A 87 2.22 -0.05 -3.93
CA ALA A 87 2.31 1.35 -4.35
C ALA A 87 1.11 2.18 -3.86
N LEU A 88 -0.10 1.62 -3.89
CA LEU A 88 -1.30 2.29 -3.38
C LEU A 88 -1.20 2.54 -1.86
N VAL A 89 -0.76 1.53 -1.10
CA VAL A 89 -0.55 1.65 0.35
C VAL A 89 0.52 2.70 0.65
N LEU A 90 1.66 2.66 -0.06
CA LEU A 90 2.74 3.63 0.10
C LEU A 90 2.29 5.06 -0.22
N LYS A 91 1.48 5.24 -1.27
CA LYS A 91 0.88 6.55 -1.60
C LYS A 91 0.01 7.07 -0.46
N GLN A 92 -0.89 6.25 0.07
CA GLN A 92 -1.75 6.64 1.20
C GLN A 92 -0.94 6.98 2.46
N LEU A 93 0.15 6.24 2.73
CA LEU A 93 1.05 6.55 3.83
C LEU A 93 1.79 7.87 3.61
N ALA A 94 2.26 8.14 2.40
CA ALA A 94 2.91 9.40 2.05
C ALA A 94 1.95 10.60 2.20
N GLU A 95 0.70 10.46 1.76
CA GLU A 95 -0.35 11.47 1.94
C GLU A 95 -0.62 11.75 3.44
N LYS A 96 -0.68 10.71 4.28
CA LYS A 96 -0.83 10.88 5.73
C LYS A 96 0.37 11.60 6.37
N ARG A 97 1.59 11.25 5.98
CA ARG A 97 2.82 11.92 6.46
C ARG A 97 2.86 13.39 6.05
N GLU A 98 2.42 13.71 4.84
CA GLU A 98 2.31 15.09 4.37
C GLU A 98 1.26 15.86 5.17
N HIS A 99 0.10 15.26 5.43
CA HIS A 99 -0.92 15.89 6.26
C HIS A 99 -0.42 16.18 7.69
N GLU A 100 0.30 15.24 8.32
CA GLU A 100 0.92 15.45 9.63
C GLU A 100 1.89 16.64 9.62
N ARG A 101 2.72 16.78 8.58
CA ARG A 101 3.60 17.94 8.42
C ARG A 101 2.81 19.24 8.30
N GLN A 102 1.75 19.26 7.50
CA GLN A 102 0.91 20.43 7.31
C GLN A 102 0.23 20.88 8.61
N VAL A 103 -0.28 19.92 9.40
CA VAL A 103 -0.89 20.20 10.70
C VAL A 103 0.14 20.81 11.66
N LEU A 104 1.34 20.24 11.75
CA LEU A 104 2.41 20.77 12.59
C LEU A 104 2.84 22.17 12.16
N HIS A 105 3.03 22.38 10.85
CA HIS A 105 3.36 23.70 10.30
C HIS A 105 2.28 24.73 10.65
N LYS A 106 1.00 24.38 10.44
CA LYS A 106 -0.13 25.26 10.72
C LYS A 106 -0.21 25.63 12.20
N ALA A 107 0.03 24.69 13.11
CA ALA A 107 0.05 24.97 14.55
C ALA A 107 1.14 25.99 14.92
N VAL A 108 2.33 25.87 14.34
CA VAL A 108 3.43 26.83 14.54
C VAL A 108 3.08 28.19 13.95
N GLU A 109 2.52 28.22 12.74
CA GLU A 109 2.12 29.45 12.05
C GLU A 109 1.05 30.22 12.82
N GLU A 110 0.01 29.54 13.32
CA GLU A 110 -1.05 30.15 14.12
C GLU A 110 -0.49 30.73 15.44
N ASN A 111 0.41 30.00 16.11
CA ASN A 111 1.06 30.48 17.33
C ASN A 111 1.91 31.74 17.09
N ASN A 112 2.68 31.74 16.00
CA ASN A 112 3.49 32.89 15.60
C ASN A 112 2.60 34.09 15.25
N ASN A 113 1.51 33.86 14.52
CA ASN A 113 0.57 34.91 14.16
C ASN A 113 -0.13 35.50 15.39
N PHE A 114 -0.50 34.68 16.37
CA PHE A 114 -1.06 35.16 17.64
C PHE A 114 -0.09 36.09 18.37
N SER A 115 1.18 35.68 18.46
CA SER A 115 2.24 36.46 19.11
C SER A 115 2.46 37.80 18.41
N LYS A 116 2.54 37.78 17.07
CA LYS A 116 2.69 38.99 16.24
C LYS A 116 1.51 39.96 16.41
N MET A 117 0.28 39.46 16.33
CA MET A 117 -0.93 40.29 16.50
C MET A 117 -1.01 40.89 17.91
N ALA A 118 -0.60 40.16 18.93
CA ALA A 118 -0.55 40.66 20.31
C ALA A 118 0.48 41.78 20.46
N GLU A 119 1.68 41.59 19.88
CA GLU A 119 2.75 42.59 19.87
C GLU A 119 2.34 43.87 19.14
N GLU A 120 1.82 43.77 17.91
CA GLU A 120 1.37 44.91 17.12
C GLU A 120 0.29 45.71 17.86
N LYS A 121 -0.67 45.01 18.50
CA LYS A 121 -1.73 45.64 19.27
C LYS A 121 -1.20 46.35 20.51
N LEU A 122 -0.20 45.79 21.18
CA LEU A 122 0.45 46.43 22.33
C LEU A 122 1.19 47.69 21.89
N ASN A 123 2.02 47.58 20.84
CA ASN A 123 2.79 48.70 20.30
C ASN A 123 1.87 49.85 19.88
N TYR A 124 0.79 49.55 19.17
CA TYR A 124 -0.22 50.54 18.81
C TYR A 124 -0.81 51.25 20.04
N LYS A 125 -1.20 50.50 21.06
CA LYS A 125 -1.75 51.09 22.31
C LYS A 125 -0.74 51.96 23.04
N MET A 126 0.53 51.56 23.04
CA MET A 126 1.60 52.33 23.68
C MET A 126 1.85 53.65 22.95
N GLU A 127 1.86 53.65 21.62
CA GLU A 127 2.04 54.88 20.84
C GLU A 127 0.86 55.83 21.01
N VAL A 128 -0.38 55.31 20.92
CA VAL A 128 -1.59 56.11 21.19
C VAL A 128 -1.57 56.69 22.60
N ASN A 129 -1.13 55.92 23.61
CA ASN A 129 -1.02 56.42 24.98
C ASN A 129 0.01 57.57 25.09
N LYS A 130 1.16 57.40 24.44
CA LYS A 130 2.23 58.39 24.40
C LYS A 130 1.77 59.68 23.72
N GLU A 131 1.18 59.59 22.54
CA GLU A 131 0.63 60.75 21.80
C GLU A 131 -0.44 61.48 22.63
N ASN A 132 -1.34 60.73 23.27
CA ASN A 132 -2.36 61.32 24.15
C ASN A 132 -1.75 62.07 25.33
N ARG A 133 -0.72 61.49 25.97
CA ARG A 133 -0.02 62.12 27.08
C ARG A 133 0.71 63.38 26.65
N GLU A 134 1.37 63.34 25.49
CA GLU A 134 2.05 64.49 24.91
C GLU A 134 1.06 65.61 24.55
N ALA A 135 -0.07 65.27 23.94
CA ALA A 135 -1.14 66.22 23.63
C ALA A 135 -1.68 66.91 24.89
N GLN A 136 -1.93 66.16 25.96
CA GLN A 136 -2.37 66.73 27.24
C GLN A 136 -1.35 67.69 27.84
N LEU A 137 -0.07 67.29 27.85
CA LEU A 137 1.02 68.14 28.35
C LEU A 137 1.19 69.39 27.51
N ASN A 138 1.11 69.27 26.18
CA ASN A 138 1.22 70.40 25.27
C ASN A 138 0.05 71.38 25.42
N ALA A 139 -1.18 70.87 25.56
CA ALA A 139 -2.35 71.69 25.86
C ALA A 139 -2.23 72.42 27.21
N LEU A 140 -1.64 71.78 28.23
CA LEU A 140 -1.35 72.45 29.50
C LEU A 140 -0.31 73.56 29.32
N LYS A 141 0.81 73.28 28.65
CA LYS A 141 1.86 74.27 28.38
C LYS A 141 1.34 75.46 27.58
N GLN A 142 0.48 75.24 26.58
CA GLN A 142 -0.13 76.31 25.79
C GLN A 142 -1.02 77.21 26.65
N ARG A 143 -1.86 76.62 27.53
CA ARG A 143 -2.70 77.40 28.46
C ARG A 143 -1.86 78.25 29.43
N LEU A 144 -0.73 77.73 29.91
CA LEU A 144 0.17 78.49 30.77
C LEU A 144 0.84 79.64 30.02
N ARG A 145 1.38 79.39 28.81
CA ARG A 145 1.96 80.45 27.97
C ARG A 145 0.96 81.55 27.63
N ALA A 146 -0.30 81.20 27.34
CA ALA A 146 -1.36 82.18 27.11
C ALA A 146 -1.57 83.10 28.33
N LYS A 147 -1.53 82.54 29.55
CA LYS A 147 -1.60 83.33 30.79
C LYS A 147 -0.39 84.25 30.98
N GLU A 148 0.81 83.79 30.65
CA GLU A 148 2.03 84.60 30.72
C GLU A 148 2.00 85.79 29.75
N ILE A 149 1.56 85.54 28.50
CA ILE A 149 1.38 86.58 27.48
C ILE A 149 0.35 87.62 27.96
N HIS A 150 -0.81 87.15 28.44
CA HIS A 150 -1.84 88.04 28.95
C HIS A 150 -1.34 88.89 30.14
N ALA A 151 -0.61 88.30 31.07
CA ALA A 151 -0.03 89.03 32.19
C ALA A 151 0.99 90.10 31.74
N ALA A 152 1.77 89.83 30.69
CA ALA A 152 2.69 90.79 30.11
C ALA A 152 1.96 91.94 29.40
N GLU A 153 0.89 91.64 28.67
CA GLU A 153 0.03 92.63 28.03
C GLU A 153 -0.63 93.55 29.07
N VAL A 154 -1.16 92.99 30.16
CA VAL A 154 -1.73 93.79 31.27
C VAL A 154 -0.69 94.73 31.88
N ARG A 155 0.57 94.28 32.07
CA ARG A 155 1.65 95.15 32.56
C ARG A 155 1.95 96.30 31.60
N ARG A 156 2.08 96.02 30.30
CA ARG A 156 2.32 97.04 29.27
C ARG A 156 1.18 98.05 29.19
N ASN A 157 -0.08 97.58 29.25
CA ASN A 157 -1.24 98.46 29.21
C ASN A 157 -1.28 99.40 30.42
N LYS A 158 -0.85 98.92 31.60
CA LYS A 158 -0.71 99.76 32.80
C LYS A 158 0.36 100.83 32.64
N GLU A 159 1.51 100.50 32.06
CA GLU A 159 2.59 101.46 31.77
C GLU A 159 2.10 102.56 30.80
N LEU A 160 1.47 102.18 29.69
CA LEU A 160 0.93 103.12 28.71
C LEU A 160 -0.14 104.06 29.30
N GLN A 161 -1.00 103.57 30.19
CA GLN A 161 -1.98 104.42 30.86
C GLN A 161 -1.33 105.41 31.84
N ALA A 162 -0.25 105.02 32.51
CA ALA A 162 0.50 105.91 33.39
C ALA A 162 1.16 107.04 32.59
N ASP A 163 1.74 106.72 31.43
CA ASP A 163 2.40 107.70 30.55
C ASP A 163 1.42 108.70 29.91
N LEU A 164 0.17 108.30 29.67
CA LEU A 164 -0.88 109.16 29.10
C LEU A 164 -1.56 110.08 30.13
N CYS A 165 -1.42 109.79 31.42
CA CYS A 165 -2.09 110.51 32.51
C CYS A 165 -1.10 111.35 33.35
N GLY A 166 0.18 111.34 32.99
CA GLY A 166 1.25 112.15 33.58
C GLY A 166 1.55 113.43 32.81
#